data_AF-W2EUB1-F1
#
_entry.id   AF-W2EUB1-F1
#
_cell.length_a   1.000
_cell.length_b   1.000
_cell.length_c   1.000
_cell.angle_alpha   90.00
_cell.angle_beta   90.00
_cell.angle_gamma   90.00
#
_symmetry.space_group_name_H-M   'P 1'
#
loop_
_entity.id
_entity.type
_entity.pdbx_description
1 polymer ?
#
loop_
_entity_poly.entity_id
_entity_poly.type
_entity_poly.pdbx_seq_one_letter_code
_entity_poly.pdbx_strand_id
1 'polypeptide(L)'
;MDAEDSMPCRHAGAPPQAIIDSVSALIRDLGAESTLLNRYGLTTQEYTTALPAAIEGLRGSMSASVADRKAFLANLFQDMLAKGLINDLEKPNYGDNTVYRLTLGGFGDIAVIQKGCPDGKHSSVQWSAPSWARETYLWWLCDSMRYQPGEHLSKGINRLRQRFFDDYPDTLDGVIFHNHLCGTGQRPCPKIGNAVRIGDIDVPPPCVYVMPDRADNATEWNWDGGQQRFFPAVLLSAFGISLEQAPSFTGYIGFQKRPGAVRTTITSRFGPGRVVTFRN
;
A
#
# COMPACT_ATOMS: atom_id res chain seq x y z
N MET A 1 -19.34 11.63 -5.41
CA MET A 1 -18.13 11.04 -4.78
C MET A 1 -17.24 10.61 -5.92
N ASP A 2 -16.01 11.11 -5.90
CA ASP A 2 -15.01 10.83 -6.91
C ASP A 2 -14.27 9.52 -6.55
N ALA A 3 -13.57 8.91 -7.50
CA ALA A 3 -12.75 7.73 -7.26
C ALA A 3 -11.70 7.98 -6.14
N GLU A 4 -11.25 9.23 -5.97
CA GLU A 4 -10.40 9.67 -4.87
C GLU A 4 -11.00 9.39 -3.48
N ASP A 5 -12.32 9.37 -3.35
CA ASP A 5 -13.03 9.10 -2.08
C ASP A 5 -13.03 7.60 -1.72
N SER A 6 -12.45 6.73 -2.54
CA SER A 6 -12.34 5.30 -2.22
C SER A 6 -11.37 5.02 -1.06
N MET A 7 -10.60 6.01 -0.60
CA MET A 7 -9.71 5.92 0.56
C MET A 7 -9.77 7.21 1.38
N PRO A 8 -9.55 7.15 2.71
CA PRO A 8 -9.62 8.34 3.56
C PRO A 8 -8.34 9.19 3.53
N CYS A 9 -7.22 8.65 3.03
CA CYS A 9 -5.96 9.36 2.93
C CYS A 9 -5.81 10.04 1.56
N ARG A 10 -5.19 11.22 1.58
CA ARG A 10 -4.82 11.99 0.39
C ARG A 10 -3.32 12.25 0.41
N HIS A 11 -2.74 12.44 -0.76
CA HIS A 11 -1.44 13.06 -0.87
C HIS A 11 -1.50 14.48 -0.34
N ALA A 12 -0.43 14.94 0.29
CA ALA A 12 -0.28 16.35 0.64
C ALA A 12 -0.16 17.26 -0.61
N GLY A 13 -0.21 16.68 -1.82
CA GLY A 13 0.10 17.33 -3.09
C GLY A 13 1.59 17.28 -3.39
N ALA A 14 1.95 17.48 -4.67
CA ALA A 14 3.32 17.88 -4.98
C ALA A 14 3.54 19.29 -4.41
N PRO A 15 4.75 19.62 -3.89
CA PRO A 15 5.06 21.00 -3.55
C PRO A 15 4.77 21.91 -4.77
N PRO A 16 4.24 23.12 -4.58
CA PRO A 16 3.99 24.03 -5.69
C PRO A 16 5.26 24.25 -6.52
N GLN A 17 5.13 24.37 -7.85
CA GLN A 17 6.29 24.53 -8.74
C GLN A 17 7.17 25.72 -8.30
N ALA A 18 6.57 26.83 -7.86
CA ALA A 18 7.30 27.97 -7.32
C ALA A 18 8.19 27.63 -6.11
N ILE A 19 7.75 26.71 -5.24
CA ILE A 19 8.56 26.23 -4.11
C ILE A 19 9.70 25.33 -4.62
N ILE A 20 9.42 24.45 -5.58
CA ILE A 20 10.46 23.62 -6.22
C ILE A 20 11.51 24.51 -6.90
N ASP A 21 11.08 25.55 -7.59
CA ASP A 21 11.95 26.52 -8.25
C ASP A 21 12.77 27.31 -7.23
N SER A 22 12.15 27.72 -6.11
CA SER A 22 12.83 28.42 -5.01
C SER A 22 13.89 27.54 -4.35
N VAL A 23 13.60 26.26 -4.08
CA VAL A 23 14.57 25.31 -3.53
C VAL A 23 15.69 25.05 -4.55
N SER A 24 15.35 24.93 -5.83
CA SER A 24 16.35 24.74 -6.89
C SER A 24 17.25 25.97 -7.05
N ALA A 25 16.70 27.18 -6.92
CA ALA A 25 17.45 28.43 -6.90
C ALA A 25 18.37 28.49 -5.68
N LEU A 26 17.83 28.25 -4.48
CA LEU A 26 18.61 28.20 -3.24
C LEU A 26 19.81 27.25 -3.36
N ILE A 27 19.61 26.02 -3.83
CA ILE A 27 20.70 25.04 -3.99
C ILE A 27 21.76 25.54 -4.98
N ARG A 28 21.37 26.24 -6.05
CA ARG A 28 22.33 26.84 -6.98
C ARG A 28 23.06 28.03 -6.36
N ASP A 29 22.33 28.90 -5.68
CA ASP A 29 22.83 30.15 -5.10
C ASP A 29 23.81 29.92 -3.94
N LEU A 30 23.70 28.78 -3.25
CA LEU A 30 24.70 28.32 -2.28
C LEU A 30 26.13 28.28 -2.86
N GLY A 31 26.29 28.14 -4.18
CA GLY A 31 27.59 28.23 -4.85
C GLY A 31 28.28 29.59 -4.65
N ALA A 32 27.51 30.67 -4.49
CA ALA A 32 28.02 32.01 -4.24
C ALA A 32 28.37 32.26 -2.76
N GLU A 33 27.90 31.40 -1.84
CA GLU A 33 28.06 31.56 -0.39
C GLU A 33 29.40 30.99 0.11
N SER A 34 30.50 31.66 -0.27
CA SER A 34 31.88 31.22 0.03
C SER A 34 32.16 30.96 1.52
N THR A 35 31.57 31.75 2.43
CA THR A 35 31.73 31.57 3.87
C THR A 35 31.13 30.25 4.37
N LEU A 36 30.00 29.84 3.80
CA LEU A 36 29.35 28.58 4.14
C LEU A 36 30.11 27.40 3.52
N LEU A 37 30.48 27.50 2.23
CA LEU A 37 31.22 26.45 1.53
C LEU A 37 32.56 26.15 2.21
N ASN A 38 33.28 27.18 2.67
CA ASN A 38 34.55 27.03 3.38
C ASN A 38 34.41 26.22 4.68
N ARG A 39 33.25 26.27 5.37
CA ARG A 39 33.02 25.44 6.58
C ARG A 39 33.00 23.95 6.27
N TYR A 40 32.68 23.59 5.03
CA TYR A 40 32.69 22.22 4.53
C TYR A 40 33.95 21.91 3.70
N GLY A 41 34.94 22.81 3.68
CA GLY A 41 36.18 22.63 2.94
C GLY A 41 36.02 22.70 1.43
N LEU A 42 35.00 23.40 0.93
CA LEU A 42 34.70 23.51 -0.50
C LEU A 42 34.96 24.93 -1.02
N THR A 43 35.56 25.03 -2.20
CA THR A 43 35.54 26.27 -2.99
C THR A 43 34.25 26.38 -3.82
N THR A 44 33.90 27.60 -4.25
CA THR A 44 32.79 27.85 -5.18
C THR A 44 32.88 27.02 -6.46
N GLN A 45 34.09 26.88 -7.01
CA GLN A 45 34.32 26.13 -8.25
C GLN A 45 34.09 24.62 -8.04
N GLU A 46 34.59 24.06 -6.94
CA GLU A 46 34.38 22.65 -6.59
C GLU A 46 32.90 22.34 -6.35
N TYR A 47 32.21 23.19 -5.58
CA TYR A 47 30.77 23.05 -5.34
C TYR A 47 29.98 23.03 -6.66
N THR A 48 30.19 24.03 -7.51
CA THR A 48 29.45 24.18 -8.77
C THR A 48 29.71 23.00 -9.71
N THR A 49 30.94 22.51 -9.74
CA THR A 49 31.36 21.39 -10.59
C THR A 49 30.81 20.04 -10.08
N ALA A 50 30.78 19.85 -8.76
CA ALA A 50 30.31 18.62 -8.14
C ALA A 50 28.77 18.54 -8.02
N LEU A 51 28.07 19.68 -8.04
CA LEU A 51 26.62 19.75 -7.78
C LEU A 51 25.78 18.82 -8.65
N PRO A 52 25.96 18.72 -9.99
CA PRO A 52 25.18 17.79 -10.81
C PRO A 52 25.40 16.32 -10.42
N ALA A 53 26.66 15.93 -10.15
CA ALA A 53 26.99 14.58 -9.72
C ALA A 53 26.47 14.28 -8.30
N ALA A 54 26.48 15.26 -7.41
CA ALA A 54 25.90 15.15 -6.08
C ALA A 54 24.36 15.02 -6.14
N ILE A 55 23.68 15.79 -6.99
CA ILE A 55 22.23 15.64 -7.22
C ILE A 55 21.92 14.26 -7.79
N GLU A 56 22.69 13.78 -8.76
CA GLU A 56 22.51 12.42 -9.31
C GLU A 56 22.81 11.34 -8.27
N GLY A 57 23.82 11.52 -7.41
CA GLY A 57 24.11 10.63 -6.30
C GLY A 57 23.02 10.64 -5.22
N LEU A 58 22.44 11.80 -4.89
CA LEU A 58 21.30 11.94 -4.00
C LEU A 58 20.05 11.29 -4.61
N ARG A 59 19.81 11.49 -5.90
CA ARG A 59 18.72 10.83 -6.64
C ARG A 59 18.92 9.31 -6.67
N GLY A 60 20.15 8.86 -6.86
CA GLY A 60 20.55 7.45 -6.85
C GLY A 60 20.41 6.80 -5.46
N SER A 61 20.75 7.51 -4.39
CA SER A 61 20.60 7.02 -3.00
C SER A 61 19.15 7.08 -2.51
N MET A 62 18.37 8.09 -2.91
CA MET A 62 16.91 8.09 -2.78
C MET A 62 16.25 7.00 -3.63
N SER A 63 16.90 6.56 -4.70
CA SER A 63 16.49 5.37 -5.47
C SER A 63 17.04 4.08 -4.87
N ALA A 64 18.09 4.12 -4.03
CA ALA A 64 18.56 2.97 -3.25
C ALA A 64 17.62 2.69 -2.07
N SER A 65 16.84 3.66 -1.60
CA SER A 65 15.68 3.42 -0.71
C SER A 65 14.56 2.60 -1.38
N VAL A 66 14.69 2.25 -2.65
CA VAL A 66 13.86 1.22 -3.30
C VAL A 66 14.23 -0.18 -2.82
N ALA A 67 15.46 -0.40 -2.32
CA ALA A 67 15.77 -1.58 -1.52
C ALA A 67 14.93 -1.60 -0.23
N ASP A 68 14.65 -0.44 0.37
CA ASP A 68 13.74 -0.30 1.51
C ASP A 68 12.28 -0.60 1.15
N ARG A 69 11.84 -0.39 -0.12
CA ARG A 69 10.51 -0.86 -0.58
C ARG A 69 10.36 -2.38 -0.47
N LYS A 70 11.40 -3.14 -0.82
CA LYS A 70 11.42 -4.62 -0.71
C LYS A 70 11.57 -5.06 0.74
N ALA A 71 12.37 -4.33 1.52
CA ALA A 71 12.52 -4.60 2.95
C ALA A 71 11.25 -4.27 3.74
N PHE A 72 10.40 -3.34 3.29
CA PHE A 72 9.22 -2.89 4.05
C PHE A 72 8.27 -4.03 4.44
N LEU A 73 7.78 -4.82 3.48
CA LEU A 73 6.91 -5.97 3.81
C LEU A 73 7.67 -7.02 4.61
N ALA A 74 8.92 -7.29 4.24
CA ALA A 74 9.74 -8.27 4.95
C ALA A 74 9.90 -7.87 6.43
N ASN A 75 10.19 -6.61 6.74
CA ASN A 75 10.36 -6.08 8.09
C ASN A 75 9.05 -6.13 8.86
N LEU A 76 7.92 -5.77 8.22
CA LEU A 76 6.60 -5.89 8.85
C LEU A 76 6.27 -7.33 9.22
N PHE A 77 6.46 -8.28 8.30
CA PHE A 77 6.17 -9.69 8.60
C PHE A 77 7.17 -10.31 9.57
N GLN A 78 8.42 -9.87 9.56
CA GLN A 78 9.41 -10.27 10.57
C GLN A 78 9.04 -9.74 11.96
N ASP A 79 8.52 -8.52 12.06
CA ASP A 79 7.98 -8.00 13.32
C ASP A 79 6.75 -8.80 13.79
N MET A 80 5.85 -9.19 12.87
CA MET A 80 4.74 -10.10 13.19
C MET A 80 5.22 -11.46 13.70
N LEU A 81 6.28 -12.03 13.10
CA LEU A 81 6.89 -13.29 13.54
C LEU A 81 7.52 -13.13 14.92
N ALA A 82 8.26 -12.05 15.16
CA ALA A 82 8.89 -11.76 16.45
C ALA A 82 7.86 -11.56 17.57
N LYS A 83 6.70 -10.98 17.25
CA LYS A 83 5.56 -10.84 18.16
C LYS A 83 4.75 -12.13 18.36
N GLY A 84 5.08 -13.22 17.65
CA GLY A 84 4.37 -14.49 17.71
C GLY A 84 2.97 -14.45 17.08
N LEU A 85 2.66 -13.47 16.23
CA LEU A 85 1.38 -13.36 15.53
C LEU A 85 1.28 -14.32 14.34
N ILE A 86 2.42 -14.71 13.79
CA ILE A 86 2.60 -15.78 12.82
C ILE A 86 3.67 -16.74 13.34
N ASN A 87 3.60 -18.00 12.94
CA ASN A 87 4.52 -19.05 13.38
C ASN A 87 5.72 -19.20 12.47
N ASP A 88 5.56 -18.87 11.18
CA ASP A 88 6.62 -18.96 10.19
C ASP A 88 6.40 -17.95 9.05
N LEU A 89 7.49 -17.61 8.37
CA LEU A 89 7.51 -16.66 7.26
C LEU A 89 8.48 -17.13 6.17
N GLU A 90 7.94 -17.56 5.03
CA GLU A 90 8.73 -17.78 3.82
C GLU A 90 8.68 -16.51 2.95
N LYS A 91 9.87 -15.97 2.64
CA LYS A 91 10.03 -14.81 1.77
C LYS A 91 10.06 -15.27 0.30
N PRO A 92 9.59 -14.44 -0.65
CA PRO A 92 9.67 -14.76 -2.05
C PRO A 92 11.12 -14.92 -2.53
N ASN A 93 11.35 -15.89 -3.41
CA ASN A 93 12.56 -15.91 -4.23
C ASN A 93 12.35 -14.93 -5.41
N TYR A 94 12.86 -13.71 -5.24
CA TYR A 94 12.70 -12.66 -6.24
C TYR A 94 13.42 -13.02 -7.54
N GLY A 95 12.63 -13.26 -8.59
CA GLY A 95 13.08 -13.84 -9.86
C GLY A 95 12.11 -14.92 -10.31
N ASP A 96 11.61 -15.70 -9.34
CA ASP A 96 10.63 -16.76 -9.55
C ASP A 96 9.22 -16.31 -9.19
N ASN A 97 9.05 -15.66 -8.03
CA ASN A 97 7.74 -15.16 -7.60
C ASN A 97 7.83 -13.92 -6.68
N THR A 98 6.67 -13.42 -6.26
CA THR A 98 6.51 -12.25 -5.37
C THR A 98 5.60 -12.58 -4.18
N VAL A 99 5.49 -13.86 -3.84
CA VAL A 99 4.55 -14.38 -2.85
C VAL A 99 5.27 -14.59 -1.53
N TYR A 100 4.77 -13.96 -0.47
CA TYR A 100 5.11 -14.33 0.90
C TYR A 100 4.14 -15.40 1.38
N ARG A 101 4.66 -16.40 2.09
CA ARG A 101 3.87 -17.39 2.82
C ARG A 101 3.98 -17.11 4.31
N LEU A 102 2.86 -16.84 4.95
CA LEU A 102 2.76 -16.60 6.38
C LEU A 102 2.00 -17.76 7.01
N THR A 103 2.60 -18.46 7.96
CA THR A 103 1.99 -19.61 8.63
C THR A 103 1.30 -19.14 9.90
N LEU A 104 -0.03 -19.29 10.00
CA LEU A 104 -0.81 -18.89 11.18
C LEU A 104 -1.26 -20.13 11.96
N GLY A 105 -0.83 -20.21 13.21
CA GLY A 105 -1.08 -21.36 14.10
C GLY A 105 -2.57 -21.63 14.27
N GLY A 106 -2.98 -22.89 14.06
CA GLY A 106 -4.38 -23.30 14.15
C GLY A 106 -5.26 -22.86 12.97
N PHE A 107 -4.77 -21.98 12.08
CA PHE A 107 -5.50 -21.58 10.88
C PHE A 107 -4.92 -22.23 9.62
N GLY A 108 -3.63 -22.05 9.35
CA GLY A 108 -2.96 -22.48 8.12
C GLY A 108 -2.23 -21.32 7.43
N ASP A 109 -1.90 -21.52 6.15
CA ASP A 109 -1.01 -20.61 5.43
C ASP A 109 -1.76 -19.51 4.68
N ILE A 110 -1.21 -18.31 4.71
CA ILE A 110 -1.71 -17.14 3.98
C ILE A 110 -0.70 -16.77 2.90
N ALA A 111 -1.22 -16.54 1.69
CA ALA A 111 -0.44 -15.99 0.58
C ALA A 111 -0.62 -14.47 0.52
N VAL A 112 0.49 -13.73 0.60
CA VAL A 112 0.51 -12.30 0.30
C VAL A 112 1.35 -12.08 -0.95
N ILE A 113 0.70 -11.68 -2.05
CA ILE A 113 1.34 -11.43 -3.33
C ILE A 113 1.70 -9.94 -3.42
N GLN A 114 2.99 -9.63 -3.35
CA GLN A 114 3.49 -8.26 -3.43
C GLN A 114 3.38 -7.74 -4.86
N LYS A 115 2.69 -6.60 -5.03
CA LYS A 115 2.50 -5.94 -6.32
C LYS A 115 2.86 -4.44 -6.21
N GLY A 116 3.20 -3.83 -7.35
CA GLY A 116 3.40 -2.39 -7.46
C GLY A 116 2.08 -1.61 -7.50
N CYS A 117 2.10 -0.39 -8.06
CA CYS A 117 0.88 0.37 -8.27
C CYS A 117 -0.17 -0.40 -9.11
N PRO A 118 -1.46 -0.29 -8.79
CA PRO A 118 -2.54 -0.97 -9.52
C PRO A 118 -2.90 -0.27 -10.85
N ASP A 119 -1.90 0.01 -11.67
CA ASP A 119 -2.00 0.73 -12.94
C ASP A 119 -1.99 -0.19 -14.18
N GLY A 120 -1.57 -1.45 -14.04
CA GLY A 120 -1.40 -2.39 -15.15
C GLY A 120 -1.86 -3.82 -14.88
N LYS A 121 -1.77 -4.66 -15.92
CA LYS A 121 -2.15 -6.08 -15.84
C LYS A 121 -1.28 -6.85 -14.83
N HIS A 122 0.03 -6.61 -14.79
CA HIS A 122 0.95 -7.30 -13.88
C HIS A 122 0.65 -7.08 -12.39
N SER A 123 0.16 -5.89 -12.03
CA SER A 123 -0.13 -5.53 -10.65
C SER A 123 -1.55 -5.85 -10.20
N SER A 124 -2.47 -6.08 -11.14
CA SER A 124 -3.90 -6.27 -10.82
C SER A 124 -4.47 -7.63 -11.22
N VAL A 125 -4.04 -8.22 -12.35
CA VAL A 125 -4.70 -9.40 -12.93
C VAL A 125 -3.74 -10.57 -13.17
N GLN A 126 -2.45 -10.34 -13.42
CA GLN A 126 -1.50 -11.44 -13.68
C GLN A 126 -0.89 -11.95 -12.36
N TRP A 127 -1.62 -12.85 -11.73
CA TRP A 127 -1.24 -13.59 -10.54
C TRP A 127 -2.09 -14.87 -10.47
N SER A 128 -1.62 -15.83 -9.68
CA SER A 128 -2.34 -17.06 -9.35
C SER A 128 -2.31 -17.25 -7.84
N ALA A 129 -3.44 -17.69 -7.28
CA ALA A 129 -3.51 -18.03 -5.87
C ALA A 129 -2.76 -19.37 -5.69
N PRO A 130 -1.77 -19.45 -4.78
CA PRO A 130 -1.14 -20.72 -4.50
C PRO A 130 -2.14 -21.72 -3.91
N SER A 131 -2.11 -22.98 -4.36
CA SER A 131 -3.05 -24.01 -3.91
C SER A 131 -2.92 -24.37 -2.43
N TRP A 132 -1.80 -24.05 -1.80
CA TRP A 132 -1.58 -24.22 -0.36
C TRP A 132 -2.19 -23.11 0.50
N ALA A 133 -2.58 -21.98 -0.09
CA ALA A 133 -3.03 -20.81 0.65
C ALA A 133 -4.50 -20.95 1.05
N ARG A 134 -4.78 -20.72 2.35
CA ARG A 134 -6.15 -20.62 2.86
C ARG A 134 -6.80 -19.28 2.58
N GLU A 135 -6.00 -18.22 2.59
CA GLU A 135 -6.42 -16.91 2.09
C GLU A 135 -5.31 -16.31 1.24
N THR A 136 -5.68 -15.60 0.17
CA THR A 136 -4.77 -14.94 -0.76
C THR A 136 -5.07 -13.44 -0.84
N TYR A 137 -4.02 -12.62 -0.69
CA TYR A 137 -4.09 -11.16 -0.73
C TYR A 137 -3.16 -10.58 -1.78
N LEU A 138 -3.62 -9.54 -2.48
CA LEU A 138 -2.71 -8.65 -3.21
C LEU A 138 -2.29 -7.51 -2.29
N TRP A 139 -0.99 -7.29 -2.15
CA TRP A 139 -0.48 -6.13 -1.45
C TRP A 139 0.12 -5.12 -2.42
N TRP A 140 -0.57 -4.00 -2.63
CA TRP A 140 -0.12 -2.91 -3.50
C TRP A 140 0.81 -1.95 -2.77
N LEU A 141 2.09 -2.03 -3.12
CA LEU A 141 3.14 -1.07 -2.76
C LEU A 141 3.16 0.10 -3.76
N CYS A 142 2.16 0.99 -3.68
CA CYS A 142 2.07 2.12 -4.61
C CYS A 142 2.61 3.41 -4.01
N ASP A 143 3.79 3.84 -4.46
CA ASP A 143 4.43 5.11 -4.11
C ASP A 143 4.24 6.22 -5.15
N SER A 144 3.50 5.95 -6.22
CA SER A 144 3.10 6.99 -7.15
C SER A 144 2.35 8.10 -6.41
N MET A 145 2.70 9.33 -6.76
CA MET A 145 2.03 10.57 -6.32
C MET A 145 1.20 11.19 -7.45
N ARG A 146 1.06 10.49 -8.58
CA ARG A 146 0.38 10.99 -9.79
C ARG A 146 -1.13 11.10 -9.60
N TYR A 147 -1.72 10.20 -8.83
CA TYR A 147 -3.15 10.15 -8.53
C TYR A 147 -3.33 9.95 -7.03
N GLN A 148 -4.49 10.32 -6.48
CA GLN A 148 -4.74 10.08 -5.06
C GLN A 148 -4.75 8.56 -4.74
N PRO A 149 -4.48 8.16 -3.48
CA PRO A 149 -4.54 6.75 -3.08
C PRO A 149 -5.89 6.09 -3.43
N GLY A 150 -6.99 6.82 -3.23
CA GLY A 150 -8.34 6.34 -3.56
C GLY A 150 -8.54 6.04 -5.05
N GLU A 151 -7.98 6.86 -5.93
CA GLU A 151 -8.04 6.58 -7.37
C GLU A 151 -7.24 5.34 -7.75
N HIS A 152 -6.05 5.17 -7.18
CA HIS A 152 -5.24 3.97 -7.41
C HIS A 152 -6.02 2.73 -6.97
N LEU A 153 -6.61 2.74 -5.78
CA LEU A 153 -7.47 1.66 -5.30
C LEU A 153 -8.63 1.39 -6.26
N SER A 154 -9.42 2.41 -6.60
CA SER A 154 -10.58 2.29 -7.50
C SER A 154 -10.21 1.70 -8.86
N LYS A 155 -9.11 2.18 -9.47
CA LYS A 155 -8.57 1.64 -10.74
C LYS A 155 -8.16 0.17 -10.60
N GLY A 156 -7.53 -0.22 -9.49
CA GLY A 156 -7.16 -1.61 -9.20
C GLY A 156 -8.36 -2.52 -9.05
N ILE A 157 -9.34 -2.09 -8.23
CA ILE A 157 -10.59 -2.83 -8.01
C ILE A 157 -11.37 -3.01 -9.32
N ASN A 158 -11.42 -1.99 -10.19
CA ASN A 158 -12.09 -2.12 -11.49
C ASN A 158 -11.49 -3.20 -12.38
N ARG A 159 -10.17 -3.42 -12.32
CA ARG A 159 -9.51 -4.51 -13.05
C ARG A 159 -9.75 -5.86 -12.38
N LEU A 160 -9.73 -5.90 -11.04
CA LEU A 160 -10.08 -7.11 -10.29
C LEU A 160 -11.54 -7.52 -10.49
N ARG A 161 -12.46 -6.56 -10.68
CA ARG A 161 -13.85 -6.82 -11.04
C ARG A 161 -13.96 -7.56 -12.36
N GLN A 162 -13.17 -7.18 -13.38
CA GLN A 162 -13.14 -7.90 -14.66
C GLN A 162 -12.69 -9.34 -14.41
N ARG A 163 -11.54 -9.54 -13.75
CA ARG A 163 -11.06 -10.87 -13.36
C ARG A 163 -12.09 -11.67 -12.55
N PHE A 164 -12.82 -11.03 -11.64
CA PHE A 164 -13.82 -11.68 -10.80
C PHE A 164 -14.97 -12.28 -11.62
N PHE A 165 -15.39 -11.63 -12.71
CA PHE A 165 -16.47 -12.13 -13.58
C PHE A 165 -15.97 -12.93 -14.79
N ASP A 166 -14.66 -13.10 -14.94
CA ASP A 166 -14.03 -13.96 -15.96
C ASP A 166 -13.74 -15.38 -15.42
N ASP A 167 -13.43 -16.31 -16.32
CA ASP A 167 -13.18 -17.74 -16.05
C ASP A 167 -11.78 -18.04 -15.45
N TYR A 168 -11.34 -17.24 -14.48
CA TYR A 168 -10.14 -17.58 -13.70
C TYR A 168 -10.47 -18.61 -12.62
N PRO A 169 -9.69 -19.68 -12.41
CA PRO A 169 -9.98 -20.69 -11.39
C PRO A 169 -9.74 -20.19 -9.96
N ASP A 170 -8.88 -19.19 -9.81
CA ASP A 170 -8.41 -18.70 -8.51
C ASP A 170 -9.26 -17.54 -7.99
N THR A 171 -9.47 -17.50 -6.67
CA THR A 171 -10.13 -16.39 -5.96
C THR A 171 -9.12 -15.48 -5.26
N LEU A 172 -9.59 -14.30 -4.85
CA LEU A 172 -8.82 -13.35 -4.05
C LEU A 172 -9.63 -13.01 -2.81
N ASP A 173 -9.05 -13.17 -1.62
CA ASP A 173 -9.73 -12.91 -0.35
C ASP A 173 -9.68 -11.44 0.05
N GLY A 174 -8.68 -10.72 -0.43
CA GLY A 174 -8.62 -9.29 -0.22
C GLY A 174 -7.51 -8.57 -0.95
N VAL A 175 -7.54 -7.26 -0.80
CA VAL A 175 -6.46 -6.37 -1.24
C VAL A 175 -5.98 -5.52 -0.08
N ILE A 176 -4.69 -5.22 -0.10
CA ILE A 176 -4.03 -4.40 0.90
C ILE A 176 -3.34 -3.26 0.17
N PHE A 177 -3.67 -2.02 0.52
CA PHE A 177 -3.01 -0.84 0.00
C PHE A 177 -2.20 -0.19 1.11
N HIS A 178 -0.88 -0.35 1.05
CA HIS A 178 0.01 0.15 2.08
C HIS A 178 1.46 0.15 1.62
N ASN A 179 2.21 1.20 1.94
CA ASN A 179 3.65 1.28 1.68
C ASN A 179 4.33 2.22 2.69
N HIS A 180 5.65 2.35 2.55
CA HIS A 180 6.50 3.21 3.39
C HIS A 180 6.12 4.71 3.39
N LEU A 181 5.33 5.20 2.44
CA LEU A 181 4.89 6.60 2.43
C LEU A 181 3.72 6.85 3.39
N CYS A 182 2.93 5.82 3.71
CA CYS A 182 1.75 5.97 4.58
C CYS A 182 2.15 6.49 5.96
N GLY A 183 1.54 7.60 6.39
CA GLY A 183 1.81 8.21 7.70
C GLY A 183 2.89 9.30 7.67
N THR A 184 3.64 9.41 6.57
CA THR A 184 4.62 10.49 6.36
C THR A 184 3.93 11.81 6.00
N GLY A 185 4.69 12.91 6.00
CA GLY A 185 4.21 14.21 5.52
C GLY A 185 3.72 14.21 4.07
N GLN A 186 4.22 13.31 3.22
CA GLN A 186 3.77 13.19 1.82
C GLN A 186 2.42 12.49 1.69
N ARG A 187 2.10 11.58 2.62
CA ARG A 187 0.84 10.84 2.64
C ARG A 187 0.34 10.72 4.10
N PRO A 188 -0.20 11.82 4.65
CA PRO A 188 -0.77 11.82 5.99
C PRO A 188 -1.82 10.71 6.11
N CYS A 189 -1.70 9.89 7.16
CA CYS A 189 -2.59 8.76 7.37
C CYS A 189 -3.53 9.03 8.55
N PRO A 190 -4.86 8.90 8.39
CA PRO A 190 -5.80 9.06 9.50
C PRO A 190 -5.69 7.96 10.57
N LYS A 191 -4.87 6.92 10.32
CA LYS A 191 -4.58 5.82 11.24
C LYS A 191 -3.24 5.97 11.97
N ILE A 192 -2.55 7.09 11.81
CA ILE A 192 -1.23 7.33 12.44
C ILE A 192 -1.24 7.17 13.97
N GLY A 193 -2.38 7.40 14.63
CA GLY A 193 -2.52 7.17 16.08
C GLY A 193 -2.38 5.70 16.52
N ASN A 194 -2.39 4.74 15.59
CA ASN A 194 -2.11 3.32 15.86
C ASN A 194 -0.81 2.87 15.19
N ALA A 195 0.10 3.81 14.89
CA ALA A 195 1.37 3.47 14.27
C ALA A 195 2.26 2.68 15.23
N VAL A 196 3.03 1.77 14.67
CA VAL A 196 4.09 1.04 15.37
C VAL A 196 5.43 1.36 14.73
N ARG A 197 6.49 1.30 15.54
CA ARG A 197 7.84 1.49 15.04
C ARG A 197 8.32 0.23 14.32
N ILE A 198 8.68 0.36 13.04
CA ILE A 198 9.30 -0.73 12.26
C ILE A 198 10.61 -0.18 11.68
N GLY A 199 11.74 -0.66 12.17
CA GLY A 199 13.03 0.00 11.95
C GLY A 199 12.99 1.43 12.50
N ASP A 200 13.35 2.41 11.69
CA ASP A 200 13.42 3.82 12.10
C ASP A 200 12.17 4.65 11.74
N ILE A 201 11.11 4.01 11.23
CA ILE A 201 9.90 4.71 10.77
C ILE A 201 8.65 4.31 11.56
N ASP A 202 7.76 5.28 11.80
CA ASP A 202 6.43 5.03 12.33
C ASP A 202 5.50 4.59 11.21
N VAL A 203 5.02 3.35 11.31
CA VAL A 203 4.21 2.70 10.28
C VAL A 203 2.78 2.57 10.77
N PRO A 204 1.79 3.24 10.13
CA PRO A 204 0.38 3.09 10.49
C PRO A 204 -0.15 1.71 10.05
N PRO A 205 -1.31 1.28 10.57
CA PRO A 205 -1.97 0.06 10.11
C PRO A 205 -2.29 0.11 8.61
N PRO A 206 -2.15 -1.00 7.86
CA PRO A 206 -2.44 -1.06 6.43
C PRO A 206 -3.93 -0.88 6.12
N CYS A 207 -4.27 -0.34 4.95
CA CYS A 207 -5.66 -0.32 4.48
C CYS A 207 -5.98 -1.68 3.85
N VAL A 208 -6.83 -2.47 4.52
CA VAL A 208 -7.18 -3.84 4.11
C VAL A 208 -8.63 -3.87 3.67
N TYR A 209 -8.91 -4.57 2.57
CA TYR A 209 -10.25 -4.72 2.02
C TYR A 209 -10.56 -6.18 1.73
N VAL A 210 -11.64 -6.70 2.29
CA VAL A 210 -12.15 -8.04 1.97
C VAL A 210 -12.82 -8.02 0.60
N MET A 211 -12.39 -8.92 -0.28
CA MET A 211 -12.99 -9.12 -1.60
C MET A 211 -14.16 -10.10 -1.50
N PRO A 212 -15.16 -10.03 -2.40
CA PRO A 212 -16.27 -10.96 -2.39
C PRO A 212 -15.86 -12.39 -2.76
N ASP A 213 -16.56 -13.38 -2.19
CA ASP A 213 -16.57 -14.75 -2.71
C ASP A 213 -17.44 -14.87 -3.95
N ARG A 214 -17.05 -15.72 -4.90
CA ARG A 214 -17.91 -16.05 -6.04
C ARG A 214 -19.01 -16.99 -5.57
N ALA A 215 -20.22 -16.70 -6.01
CA ALA A 215 -21.39 -17.54 -5.80
C ALA A 215 -22.21 -17.56 -7.08
N ASP A 216 -22.61 -18.77 -7.48
CA ASP A 216 -23.49 -18.97 -8.63
C ASP A 216 -24.85 -18.33 -8.37
N ASN A 217 -25.47 -17.79 -9.43
CA ASN A 217 -26.81 -17.17 -9.39
C ASN A 217 -26.99 -15.98 -8.43
N ALA A 218 -25.90 -15.45 -7.85
CA ALA A 218 -25.96 -14.22 -7.07
C ALA A 218 -26.08 -12.99 -7.97
N THR A 219 -26.76 -11.96 -7.47
CA THR A 219 -26.79 -10.61 -8.07
C THR A 219 -26.01 -9.59 -7.26
N GLU A 220 -25.64 -9.94 -6.03
CA GLU A 220 -24.86 -9.14 -5.11
C GLU A 220 -23.79 -10.03 -4.46
N TRP A 221 -22.58 -9.52 -4.37
CA TRP A 221 -21.47 -10.19 -3.68
C TRP A 221 -20.83 -9.19 -2.72
N ASN A 222 -20.86 -9.51 -1.42
CA ASN A 222 -20.30 -8.69 -0.35
C ASN A 222 -20.71 -7.19 -0.44
N TRP A 223 -21.92 -6.90 -0.92
CA TRP A 223 -22.38 -5.54 -1.20
C TRP A 223 -22.57 -4.71 0.09
N ASP A 224 -22.92 -5.37 1.19
CA ASP A 224 -23.08 -4.81 2.53
C ASP A 224 -21.82 -4.94 3.40
N GLY A 225 -20.81 -5.69 2.94
CA GLY A 225 -19.58 -5.92 3.70
C GLY A 225 -19.72 -6.93 4.82
N GLY A 226 -20.68 -7.86 4.74
CA GLY A 226 -20.86 -8.93 5.73
C GLY A 226 -19.74 -9.98 5.74
N GLN A 227 -18.99 -10.12 4.65
CA GLN A 227 -17.93 -11.12 4.53
C GLN A 227 -16.74 -10.81 5.42
N GLN A 228 -16.27 -11.82 6.15
CA GLN A 228 -15.12 -11.74 7.05
C GLN A 228 -13.98 -12.61 6.55
N ARG A 229 -12.76 -12.26 6.99
CA ARG A 229 -11.53 -13.00 6.77
C ARG A 229 -10.71 -13.04 8.04
N PHE A 230 -9.89 -14.07 8.18
CA PHE A 230 -9.06 -14.31 9.36
C PHE A 230 -7.83 -13.40 9.36
N PHE A 231 -7.10 -13.34 8.24
CA PHE A 231 -5.83 -12.63 8.16
C PHE A 231 -5.90 -11.12 8.49
N PRO A 232 -6.94 -10.35 8.11
CA PRO A 232 -7.00 -8.92 8.42
C PRO A 232 -6.93 -8.63 9.92
N ALA A 233 -7.57 -9.45 10.74
CA ALA A 233 -7.56 -9.26 12.19
C ALA A 233 -6.17 -9.55 12.79
N VAL A 234 -5.48 -10.59 12.30
CA VAL A 234 -4.10 -10.92 12.71
C VAL A 234 -3.10 -9.86 12.23
N LEU A 235 -3.27 -9.35 11.01
CA LEU A 235 -2.44 -8.27 10.49
C LEU A 235 -2.62 -6.98 11.29
N LEU A 236 -3.86 -6.63 11.64
CA LEU A 236 -4.16 -5.42 12.39
C LEU A 236 -3.70 -5.49 13.85
N SER A 237 -3.66 -6.68 14.46
CA SER A 237 -3.15 -6.86 15.83
C SER A 237 -1.65 -6.56 15.96
N ALA A 238 -0.88 -6.65 14.87
CA ALA A 238 0.50 -6.18 14.81
C ALA A 238 0.65 -4.69 15.14
N PHE A 239 -0.45 -3.93 14.97
CA PHE A 239 -0.57 -2.50 15.24
C PHE A 239 -1.37 -2.20 16.53
N GLY A 240 -1.54 -3.18 17.42
CA GLY A 240 -2.27 -3.02 18.68
C GLY A 240 -3.79 -2.94 18.52
N ILE A 241 -4.33 -3.21 17.34
CA ILE A 241 -5.78 -3.26 17.10
C ILE A 241 -6.27 -4.65 17.48
N SER A 242 -7.11 -4.74 18.52
CA SER A 242 -7.65 -6.03 18.98
C SER A 242 -8.54 -6.69 17.92
N LEU A 243 -8.76 -8.00 18.06
CA LEU A 243 -9.64 -8.76 17.16
C LEU A 243 -11.07 -8.19 17.12
N GLU A 244 -11.57 -7.68 18.25
CA GLU A 244 -12.88 -7.03 18.35
C GLU A 244 -12.93 -5.68 17.62
N GLN A 245 -11.81 -4.94 17.60
CA GLN A 245 -11.71 -3.67 16.90
C GLN A 245 -11.45 -3.83 15.41
N ALA A 246 -10.83 -4.95 14.98
CA ALA A 246 -10.42 -5.19 13.59
C ALA A 246 -11.53 -4.91 12.55
N PRO A 247 -12.80 -5.30 12.74
CA PRO A 247 -13.88 -4.96 11.81
C PRO A 247 -14.05 -3.46 11.55
N SER A 248 -13.69 -2.59 12.50
CA SER A 248 -13.73 -1.12 12.34
C SER A 248 -12.53 -0.55 11.57
N PHE A 249 -11.55 -1.38 11.22
CA PHE A 249 -10.38 -1.04 10.41
C PHE A 249 -10.29 -1.86 9.10
N THR A 250 -11.12 -2.89 8.97
CA THR A 250 -11.21 -3.71 7.76
C THR A 250 -12.31 -3.17 6.84
N GLY A 251 -11.88 -2.66 5.69
CA GLY A 251 -12.76 -2.28 4.60
C GLY A 251 -13.29 -3.49 3.83
N TYR A 252 -14.16 -3.23 2.86
CA TYR A 252 -14.69 -4.28 1.99
C TYR A 252 -14.92 -3.77 0.57
N ILE A 253 -14.88 -4.72 -0.36
CA ILE A 253 -15.27 -4.55 -1.76
C ILE A 253 -16.51 -5.39 -1.99
N GLY A 254 -17.48 -4.81 -2.70
CA GLY A 254 -18.67 -5.53 -3.12
C GLY A 254 -19.01 -5.26 -4.59
N PHE A 255 -19.65 -6.23 -5.21
CA PHE A 255 -20.16 -6.11 -6.58
C PHE A 255 -21.67 -6.33 -6.61
N GLN A 256 -22.35 -5.61 -7.50
CA GLN A 256 -23.78 -5.80 -7.73
C GLN A 256 -24.06 -5.79 -9.23
N LYS A 257 -24.65 -6.88 -9.74
CA LYS A 257 -25.18 -6.93 -11.11
C LYS A 257 -26.54 -6.23 -11.15
N ARG A 258 -26.68 -5.28 -12.07
CA ARG A 258 -27.93 -4.62 -12.47
C ARG A 258 -28.16 -4.91 -13.96
N PRO A 259 -29.38 -4.74 -14.48
CA PRO A 259 -29.61 -4.83 -15.93
C PRO A 259 -28.64 -3.90 -16.68
N GLY A 260 -27.77 -4.48 -17.52
CA GLY A 260 -26.80 -3.75 -18.35
C GLY A 260 -25.59 -3.14 -17.63
N ALA A 261 -25.41 -3.35 -16.32
CA ALA A 261 -24.28 -2.77 -15.59
C ALA A 261 -23.83 -3.61 -14.38
N VAL A 262 -22.55 -3.50 -14.02
CA VAL A 262 -22.02 -4.03 -12.76
C VAL A 262 -21.53 -2.87 -11.93
N ARG A 263 -22.09 -2.72 -10.74
CA ARG A 263 -21.68 -1.71 -9.77
C ARG A 263 -20.64 -2.26 -8.83
N THR A 264 -19.77 -1.39 -8.37
CA THR A 264 -18.74 -1.63 -7.37
C THR A 264 -19.00 -0.76 -6.15
N THR A 265 -18.90 -1.33 -4.97
CA THR A 265 -18.79 -0.58 -3.71
C THR A 265 -17.41 -0.82 -3.12
N ILE A 266 -16.75 0.25 -2.70
CA ILE A 266 -15.47 0.24 -2.00
C ILE A 266 -15.70 0.98 -0.69
N THR A 267 -15.61 0.28 0.42
CA THR A 267 -15.77 0.90 1.75
C THR A 267 -14.47 0.78 2.51
N SER A 268 -13.87 1.91 2.87
CA SER A 268 -12.72 1.99 3.77
C SER A 268 -13.19 2.23 5.20
N ARG A 269 -12.72 1.40 6.13
CA ARG A 269 -12.88 1.63 7.57
C ARG A 269 -11.52 1.94 8.19
N PHE A 270 -11.47 2.91 9.09
CA PHE A 270 -10.21 3.43 9.65
C PHE A 270 -10.36 3.86 11.11
N GLY A 271 -11.21 3.15 11.82
CA GLY A 271 -11.51 3.31 13.23
C GLY A 271 -13.02 3.26 13.53
N PRO A 272 -13.41 3.19 14.81
CA PRO A 272 -14.80 3.17 15.22
C PRO A 272 -15.61 4.34 14.64
N GLY A 273 -16.68 4.04 13.91
CA GLY A 273 -17.54 5.04 13.26
C GLY A 273 -16.90 5.81 12.09
N ARG A 274 -15.64 5.52 11.75
CA ARG A 274 -14.88 6.22 10.70
C ARG A 274 -14.88 5.41 9.41
N VAL A 275 -15.71 5.83 8.47
CA VAL A 275 -15.95 5.13 7.21
C VAL A 275 -16.01 6.10 6.03
N VAL A 276 -15.48 5.69 4.89
CA VAL A 276 -15.77 6.32 3.58
C VAL A 276 -16.20 5.22 2.62
N THR A 277 -17.25 5.48 1.85
CA THR A 277 -17.78 4.53 0.87
C THR A 277 -17.87 5.18 -0.50
N PHE A 278 -17.16 4.62 -1.47
CA PHE A 278 -17.27 4.95 -2.88
C PHE A 278 -18.14 3.91 -3.60
N ARG A 279 -19.05 4.37 -4.46
CA ARG A 279 -19.87 3.50 -5.31
C ARG A 279 -19.82 3.96 -6.75
N ASN A 280 -19.52 3.04 -7.65
CA ASN A 280 -19.56 3.22 -9.11
C ASN A 280 -20.44 2.13 -9.69
#